data_AF-A0A7K3XHP1-F1
#
_entry.id   AF-A0A7K3XHP1-F1
#
_cell.length_a   1.000
_cell.length_b   1.000
_cell.length_c   1.000
_cell.angle_alpha   90.00
_cell.angle_beta   90.00
_cell.angle_gamma   90.00
#
_symmetry.space_group_name_H-M   'P 1'
#
loop_
_entity.id
_entity.type
_entity.pdbx_description
1 polymer ?
#
loop_
_entity_poly.entity_id
_entity_poly.type
_entity_poly.pdbx_seq_one_letter_code
_entity_poly.pdbx_strand_id
1 'polypeptide(L)'
;MNTSNEKIPIIRELEEKVKEVQPLQGENKKELLQLFQKGLCEINDAKIHYLQLLDFLADTDSDFNALYQNASRSNFADCVDKLNSIGTQRKKNEVLKKAFQSMGYRLMEQTRAGKKDEVFHGILRLYMTCNQSFDKELLIAFKQSNNEMFKVLIFSFLSGIIE
;
A
#
# COMPACT_ATOMS: atom_id res chain seq x y z
N MET A 1 24.86 23.95 13.89
CA MET A 1 24.36 22.87 14.76
C MET A 1 24.54 21.57 14.01
N ASN A 2 25.29 20.62 14.59
CA ASN A 2 25.50 19.27 14.06
C ASN A 2 24.15 18.55 14.01
N THR A 3 23.59 18.33 12.83
CA THR A 3 22.60 17.26 12.64
C THR A 3 23.36 15.95 12.70
N SER A 4 23.26 15.28 13.86
CA SER A 4 23.74 13.91 14.07
C SER A 4 23.28 13.06 12.87
N ASN A 5 24.24 12.50 12.15
CA ASN A 5 24.02 11.59 11.04
C ASN A 5 23.60 10.21 11.59
N GLU A 6 22.62 10.21 12.49
CA GLU A 6 22.07 9.03 13.13
C GLU A 6 21.22 8.32 12.09
N LYS A 7 21.87 7.37 11.42
CA LYS A 7 21.22 6.47 10.49
C LYS A 7 20.10 5.74 11.21
N ILE A 8 18.97 5.59 10.53
CA ILE A 8 17.83 4.80 11.01
C ILE A 8 18.36 3.40 11.41
N PRO A 9 18.01 2.87 12.60
CA PRO A 9 18.60 1.63 13.13
C PRO A 9 18.63 0.47 12.12
N ILE A 10 17.55 0.28 11.36
CA ILE A 10 17.43 -0.78 10.36
C ILE A 10 18.40 -0.64 9.17
N ILE A 11 18.74 0.60 8.79
CA ILE A 11 19.71 0.88 7.72
C ILE A 11 21.13 0.58 8.20
N ARG A 12 21.43 0.90 9.46
CA ARG A 12 22.73 0.58 10.06
C ARG A 12 22.94 -0.95 10.14
N GLU A 13 21.93 -1.69 10.58
CA GLU A 13 21.97 -3.15 10.63
C GLU A 13 22.19 -3.78 9.25
N LEU A 14 21.49 -3.29 8.22
CA LEU A 14 21.67 -3.74 6.83
C LEU A 14 23.08 -3.46 6.31
N GLU A 15 23.64 -2.27 6.56
CA GLU A 15 25.00 -1.91 6.14
C GLU A 15 26.07 -2.79 6.79
N GLU A 16 25.90 -3.12 8.07
CA GLU A 16 26.80 -4.03 8.79
C GLU A 16 26.70 -5.45 8.20
N LYS A 17 25.49 -5.97 7.98
CA LYS A 17 25.29 -7.33 7.45
C LYS A 17 25.78 -7.51 6.01
N VAL A 18 25.63 -6.48 5.16
CA VAL A 18 26.14 -6.51 3.77
C VAL A 18 27.66 -6.67 3.73
N LYS A 19 28.39 -6.09 4.71
CA LYS A 19 29.84 -6.22 4.79
C LYS A 19 30.29 -7.61 5.24
N GLU A 20 29.47 -8.32 6.02
CA GLU A 20 29.78 -9.64 6.57
C GLU A 20 29.52 -10.81 5.59
N VAL A 21 28.57 -10.65 4.66
CA VAL A 21 27.97 -11.77 3.88
C VAL A 21 28.78 -12.20 2.63
N GLN A 22 30.08 -11.90 2.54
CA GLN A 22 30.89 -12.32 1.38
C GLN A 22 31.47 -13.73 1.55
N PRO A 23 31.26 -14.69 0.60
CA PRO A 23 30.53 -14.56 -0.67
C PRO A 23 29.00 -14.74 -0.53
N LEU A 24 28.25 -14.02 -1.38
CA LEU A 24 26.79 -14.03 -1.39
C LEU A 24 26.22 -15.32 -2.02
N GLN A 25 26.18 -16.41 -1.25
CA GLN A 25 25.71 -17.71 -1.71
C GLN A 25 24.94 -18.48 -0.62
N GLY A 26 24.20 -19.52 -1.03
CA GLY A 26 23.53 -20.45 -0.11
C GLY A 26 22.61 -19.77 0.90
N GLU A 27 22.75 -20.19 2.17
CA GLU A 27 21.94 -19.67 3.28
C GLU A 27 22.21 -18.19 3.58
N ASN A 28 23.46 -17.72 3.46
CA ASN A 28 23.81 -16.32 3.71
C ASN A 28 23.07 -15.34 2.78
N LYS A 29 22.87 -15.73 1.52
CA LYS A 29 22.04 -14.96 0.57
C LYS A 29 20.58 -14.92 1.00
N LYS A 30 20.04 -16.03 1.49
CA LYS A 30 18.63 -16.14 1.91
C LYS A 30 18.37 -15.30 3.16
N GLU A 31 19.27 -15.34 4.14
CA GLU A 31 19.20 -14.53 5.35
C GLU A 31 19.30 -13.04 5.05
N LEU A 32 20.26 -12.63 4.19
CA LEU A 32 20.38 -11.24 3.79
C LEU A 32 19.12 -10.77 3.06
N LEU A 33 18.56 -11.59 2.16
CA LEU A 33 17.31 -11.26 1.48
C LEU A 33 16.15 -11.06 2.46
N GLN A 34 16.01 -11.93 3.46
CA GLN A 34 14.99 -11.78 4.51
C GLN A 34 15.19 -10.50 5.33
N LEU A 35 16.43 -10.14 5.65
CA LEU A 35 16.75 -8.91 6.36
C LEU A 35 16.36 -7.67 5.53
N PHE A 36 16.67 -7.65 4.23
CA PHE A 36 16.24 -6.58 3.32
C PHE A 36 14.70 -6.49 3.22
N GLN A 37 14.01 -7.63 3.13
CA GLN A 37 12.55 -7.67 3.11
C GLN A 37 11.95 -7.11 4.41
N LYS A 38 12.49 -7.51 5.56
CA LYS A 38 12.10 -6.99 6.88
C LYS A 38 12.34 -5.47 6.96
N GLY A 39 13.51 -5.02 6.54
CA GLY A 39 13.84 -3.59 6.57
C GLY A 39 12.95 -2.75 5.67
N LEU A 40 12.58 -3.27 4.49
CA LEU A 40 11.61 -2.63 3.61
C LEU A 40 10.23 -2.52 4.29
N CYS A 41 9.78 -3.57 5.00
CA CYS A 41 8.54 -3.50 5.78
C CYS A 41 8.59 -2.42 6.86
N GLU A 42 9.64 -2.37 7.68
CA GLU A 42 9.76 -1.38 8.76
C GLU A 42 9.81 0.06 8.24
N ILE A 43 10.51 0.30 7.13
CA ILE A 43 10.57 1.63 6.48
C ILE A 43 9.17 2.03 5.98
N ASN A 44 8.45 1.11 5.36
CA ASN A 44 7.10 1.36 4.87
C ASN A 44 6.13 1.66 6.03
N ASP A 45 6.21 0.91 7.12
CA ASP A 45 5.38 1.13 8.31
C ASP A 45 5.68 2.49 8.96
N ALA A 46 6.96 2.88 9.07
CA ALA A 46 7.35 4.20 9.56
C ALA A 46 6.83 5.33 8.66
N LYS A 47 6.89 5.14 7.33
CA LYS A 47 6.39 6.09 6.33
C LYS A 47 4.87 6.26 6.42
N ILE A 48 4.11 5.19 6.68
CA ILE A 48 2.67 5.24 6.92
C ILE A 48 2.36 6.04 8.19
N HIS A 49 3.04 5.75 9.29
CA HIS A 49 2.83 6.49 10.55
C HIS A 49 3.17 7.97 10.41
N TYR A 50 4.27 8.29 9.73
CA TYR A 50 4.63 9.68 9.42
C TYR A 50 3.51 10.41 8.67
N LEU A 51 2.93 9.79 7.64
CA LEU A 51 1.81 10.37 6.92
C LEU A 51 0.56 10.54 7.79
N GLN A 52 0.25 9.60 8.69
CA GLN A 52 -0.88 9.74 9.62
C GLN A 52 -0.70 10.91 10.59
N LEU A 53 0.52 11.12 11.08
CA LEU A 53 0.84 12.27 11.94
C LEU A 53 0.72 13.59 11.18
N LEU A 54 1.15 13.62 9.91
CA LEU A 54 0.98 14.80 9.07
C LEU A 54 -0.50 15.07 8.74
N ASP A 55 -1.28 14.03 8.46
CA ASP A 55 -2.73 14.12 8.20
C ASP A 55 -3.47 14.75 9.39
N PHE A 56 -3.11 14.34 10.61
CA PHE A 56 -3.67 14.91 11.85
C PHE A 56 -3.43 16.43 11.96
N LEU A 57 -2.30 16.92 11.45
CA LEU A 57 -1.94 18.34 11.49
C LEU A 57 -2.43 19.10 10.25
N ALA A 58 -2.75 18.41 9.15
CA ALA A 58 -3.10 19.02 7.87
C ALA A 58 -4.39 19.85 7.93
N ASP A 59 -5.35 19.47 8.79
CA ASP A 59 -6.58 20.25 8.99
C ASP A 59 -6.36 21.51 9.84
N THR A 60 -5.22 21.60 10.53
CA THR A 60 -4.91 22.70 11.46
C THR A 60 -3.99 23.76 10.87
N ASP A 61 -3.18 23.41 9.87
CA ASP A 61 -2.13 24.28 9.33
C ASP A 61 -1.83 24.02 7.84
N SER A 62 -1.71 25.11 7.06
CA SER A 62 -1.52 25.04 5.61
C SER A 62 -0.16 24.52 5.17
N ASP A 63 0.90 24.74 5.96
CA ASP A 63 2.24 24.27 5.67
C ASP A 63 2.34 22.77 5.91
N PHE A 64 1.72 22.27 6.99
CA PHE A 64 1.57 20.83 7.24
C PHE A 64 0.71 20.15 6.17
N ASN A 65 -0.37 20.80 5.71
CA ASN A 65 -1.13 20.29 4.59
C ASN A 65 -0.27 20.22 3.32
N ALA A 66 0.47 21.27 2.97
CA ALA A 66 1.35 21.26 1.80
C ALA A 66 2.42 20.15 1.89
N LEU A 67 3.00 19.93 3.07
CA LEU A 67 3.95 18.86 3.32
C LEU A 67 3.31 17.47 3.19
N TYR A 68 2.12 17.29 3.74
CA TYR A 68 1.32 16.06 3.59
C TYR A 68 1.03 15.78 2.12
N GLN A 69 0.55 16.76 1.35
CA GLN A 69 0.26 16.60 -0.08
C GLN A 69 1.50 16.22 -0.88
N ASN A 70 2.67 16.75 -0.54
CA ASN A 70 3.93 16.41 -1.22
C ASN A 70 4.43 15.01 -0.84
N ALA A 71 4.40 14.67 0.46
CA ALA A 71 4.85 13.37 0.95
C ALA A 71 3.91 12.21 0.56
N SER A 72 2.62 12.48 0.40
CA SER A 72 1.62 11.49 -0.01
C SER A 72 1.74 11.15 -1.51
N ARG A 73 2.13 12.10 -2.37
CA ARG A 73 2.29 11.87 -3.82
C ARG A 73 3.34 10.82 -4.17
N SER A 74 4.52 10.84 -3.55
CA SER A 74 5.53 9.78 -3.81
C SER A 74 5.13 8.43 -3.22
N ASN A 75 4.37 8.40 -2.13
CA ASN A 75 3.75 7.18 -1.60
C ASN A 75 2.66 6.62 -2.51
N PHE A 76 2.06 7.49 -3.31
CA PHE A 76 0.89 7.14 -4.10
C PHE A 76 1.21 6.17 -5.21
N ALA A 77 2.34 6.35 -5.91
CA ALA A 77 2.82 5.42 -6.93
C ALA A 77 3.05 4.02 -6.34
N ASP A 78 3.74 3.94 -5.19
CA ASP A 78 3.97 2.68 -4.49
C ASP A 78 2.64 2.00 -4.10
N CYS A 79 1.64 2.79 -3.67
CA CYS A 79 0.32 2.27 -3.33
C CYS A 79 -0.45 1.80 -4.57
N VAL A 80 -0.33 2.50 -5.70
CA VAL A 80 -0.91 2.08 -6.98
C VAL A 80 -0.35 0.72 -7.38
N ASP A 81 0.97 0.57 -7.41
CA ASP A 81 1.63 -0.69 -7.80
C ASP A 81 1.28 -1.83 -6.83
N LYS A 82 1.26 -1.53 -5.53
CA LYS A 82 0.89 -2.50 -4.48
C LYS A 82 -0.55 -2.99 -4.64
N LEU A 83 -1.50 -2.09 -4.85
CA LEU A 83 -2.91 -2.46 -5.02
C LEU A 83 -3.15 -3.22 -6.32
N ASN A 84 -2.46 -2.86 -7.41
CA ASN A 84 -2.50 -3.64 -8.65
C ASN A 84 -1.96 -5.06 -8.45
N SER A 85 -0.84 -5.19 -7.75
CA SER A 85 -0.23 -6.48 -7.43
C SER A 85 -1.17 -7.36 -6.60
N ILE A 86 -1.86 -6.79 -5.61
CA ILE A 86 -2.88 -7.50 -4.82
C ILE A 86 -4.02 -7.96 -5.73
N GLY A 87 -4.54 -7.08 -6.60
CA GLY A 87 -5.57 -7.46 -7.58
C GLY A 87 -5.13 -8.66 -8.43
N THR A 88 -3.91 -8.60 -8.95
CA THR A 88 -3.30 -9.66 -9.78
C THR A 88 -3.10 -10.96 -9.01
N GLN A 89 -2.73 -10.88 -7.74
CA GLN A 89 -2.60 -12.06 -6.88
C GLN A 89 -3.97 -12.70 -6.63
N ARG A 90 -4.99 -11.89 -6.34
CA ARG A 90 -6.35 -12.33 -6.06
C ARG A 90 -7.07 -12.87 -7.29
N LYS A 91 -6.71 -12.39 -8.48
CA LYS A 91 -7.14 -12.94 -9.78
C LYS A 91 -6.86 -14.45 -9.92
N LYS A 92 -5.82 -14.98 -9.25
CA LYS A 92 -5.50 -16.42 -9.26
C LYS A 92 -6.58 -17.29 -8.62
N ASN A 93 -7.44 -16.72 -7.76
CA ASN A 93 -8.62 -17.39 -7.25
C ASN A 93 -9.78 -17.21 -8.25
N GLU A 94 -10.09 -18.25 -9.02
CA GLU A 94 -11.10 -18.19 -10.08
C GLU A 94 -12.51 -17.85 -9.56
N VAL A 95 -12.87 -18.23 -8.33
CA VAL A 95 -14.17 -17.89 -7.74
C VAL A 95 -14.24 -16.38 -7.47
N LEU A 96 -13.21 -15.84 -6.84
CA LEU A 96 -13.12 -14.42 -6.53
C LEU A 96 -13.04 -13.58 -7.82
N LYS A 97 -12.21 -13.99 -8.77
CA LYS A 97 -12.09 -13.35 -10.09
C LYS A 97 -13.43 -13.25 -10.80
N LYS A 98 -14.19 -14.35 -10.91
CA LYS A 98 -15.51 -14.34 -11.54
C LYS A 98 -16.48 -13.41 -10.82
N ALA A 99 -16.44 -13.38 -9.49
CA ALA A 99 -17.27 -12.47 -8.69
C ALA A 99 -16.93 -11.01 -9.00
N PHE A 100 -15.64 -10.65 -9.07
CA PHE A 100 -15.18 -9.32 -9.46
C PHE A 100 -15.48 -8.99 -10.92
N GLN A 101 -15.38 -9.92 -11.87
CA GLN A 101 -15.76 -9.68 -13.26
C GLN A 101 -17.27 -9.39 -13.39
N SER A 102 -18.11 -10.07 -12.62
CA SER A 102 -19.56 -9.86 -12.64
C SER A 102 -19.98 -8.50 -12.05
N MET A 103 -19.27 -8.01 -11.04
CA MET A 103 -19.59 -6.75 -10.35
C MET A 103 -18.64 -5.61 -10.71
N GLY A 104 -17.65 -5.87 -11.57
CA GLY A 104 -16.52 -4.98 -11.82
C GLY A 104 -16.93 -3.64 -12.39
N TYR A 105 -17.79 -3.65 -13.42
CA TYR A 105 -18.34 -2.43 -14.00
C TYR A 105 -19.09 -1.58 -12.98
N ARG A 106 -19.93 -2.21 -12.14
CA ARG A 106 -20.65 -1.48 -11.08
C ARG A 106 -19.69 -0.86 -10.08
N LEU A 107 -18.66 -1.60 -9.64
CA LEU A 107 -17.64 -1.09 -8.72
C LEU A 107 -16.87 0.07 -9.34
N MET A 108 -16.49 -0.03 -10.61
CA MET A 108 -15.83 1.06 -11.35
C MET A 108 -16.73 2.31 -11.45
N GLU A 109 -18.03 2.14 -11.69
CA GLU A 109 -18.96 3.28 -11.73
C GLU A 109 -19.15 3.95 -10.36
N GLN A 110 -19.29 3.18 -9.28
CA GLN A 110 -19.37 3.75 -7.94
C GLN A 110 -18.05 4.45 -7.56
N THR A 111 -16.92 3.88 -7.97
CA THR A 111 -15.60 4.48 -7.80
C THR A 111 -15.52 5.81 -8.54
N ARG A 112 -15.90 5.85 -9.82
CA ARG A 112 -15.97 7.08 -10.63
C ARG A 112 -16.84 8.16 -9.99
N ALA A 113 -17.96 7.77 -9.38
CA ALA A 113 -18.86 8.65 -8.64
C ALA A 113 -18.33 9.09 -7.26
N GLY A 114 -17.19 8.56 -6.78
CA GLY A 114 -16.62 8.89 -5.49
C GLY A 114 -17.36 8.28 -4.29
N LYS A 115 -18.17 7.25 -4.52
CA LYS A 115 -19.02 6.60 -3.51
C LYS A 115 -18.23 5.59 -2.67
N LYS A 116 -17.39 6.10 -1.77
CA LYS A 116 -16.40 5.32 -0.99
C LYS A 116 -17.03 4.17 -0.20
N ASP A 117 -18.11 4.45 0.53
CA ASP A 117 -18.76 3.46 1.39
C ASP A 117 -19.39 2.34 0.57
N GLU A 118 -20.05 2.68 -0.54
CA GLU A 118 -20.67 1.71 -1.44
C GLU A 118 -19.62 0.83 -2.12
N VAL A 119 -18.48 1.40 -2.50
CA VAL A 119 -17.34 0.64 -3.04
C VAL A 119 -16.75 -0.27 -1.97
N PHE A 120 -16.55 0.22 -0.74
CA PHE A 120 -16.02 -0.57 0.37
C PHE A 120 -16.91 -1.78 0.66
N HIS A 121 -18.21 -1.54 0.86
CA HIS A 121 -19.18 -2.60 1.13
C HIS A 121 -19.33 -3.56 -0.06
N GLY A 122 -19.25 -3.05 -1.29
CA GLY A 122 -19.26 -3.88 -2.50
C GLY A 122 -18.08 -4.85 -2.53
N ILE A 123 -16.87 -4.35 -2.36
CA ILE A 123 -15.65 -5.17 -2.33
C ILE A 123 -15.71 -6.15 -1.15
N LEU A 124 -16.00 -5.69 0.07
CA LEU A 124 -16.07 -6.55 1.25
C LEU A 124 -17.07 -7.71 1.07
N ARG A 125 -18.24 -7.42 0.50
CA ARG A 125 -19.25 -8.45 0.20
C ARG A 125 -18.75 -9.52 -0.76
N LEU A 126 -17.95 -9.15 -1.76
CA LEU A 126 -17.35 -10.13 -2.69
C LEU A 126 -16.38 -11.05 -1.95
N TYR A 127 -15.50 -10.49 -1.10
CA TYR A 127 -14.59 -11.30 -0.29
C TYR A 127 -15.34 -12.29 0.61
N MET A 128 -16.36 -11.81 1.33
CA MET A 128 -17.15 -12.65 2.24
C MET A 128 -17.91 -13.75 1.49
N THR A 129 -18.58 -13.41 0.38
CA THR A 129 -19.33 -14.37 -0.44
C THR A 129 -18.42 -15.45 -1.04
N CYS A 130 -17.17 -15.11 -1.36
CA CYS A 130 -16.17 -16.05 -1.88
C CYS A 130 -15.37 -16.76 -0.76
N ASN A 131 -15.75 -16.59 0.50
CA ASN A 131 -15.06 -17.12 1.68
C ASN A 131 -13.55 -16.78 1.69
N GLN A 132 -13.21 -15.54 1.31
CA GLN A 132 -11.86 -15.00 1.30
C GLN A 132 -11.69 -13.97 2.43
N SER A 133 -10.51 -13.95 3.04
CA SER A 133 -10.12 -12.89 3.98
C SER A 133 -9.91 -11.57 3.23
N PHE A 134 -10.48 -10.49 3.75
CA PHE A 134 -10.30 -9.15 3.17
C PHE A 134 -8.85 -8.69 3.26
N ASP A 135 -8.31 -8.15 2.16
CA ASP A 135 -6.97 -7.56 2.12
C ASP A 135 -6.96 -6.22 2.87
N LYS A 136 -6.32 -6.19 4.03
CA LYS A 136 -6.28 -4.99 4.90
C LYS A 136 -5.58 -3.82 4.21
N GLU A 137 -4.70 -4.10 3.27
CA GLU A 137 -3.99 -3.15 2.44
C GLU A 137 -4.95 -2.29 1.60
N LEU A 138 -6.12 -2.81 1.21
CA LEU A 138 -7.14 -2.03 0.51
C LEU A 138 -7.69 -0.87 1.34
N LEU A 139 -7.61 -0.96 2.67
CA LEU A 139 -8.04 0.11 3.57
C LEU A 139 -7.27 1.41 3.32
N ILE A 140 -6.07 1.35 2.74
CA ILE A 140 -5.30 2.54 2.42
C ILE A 140 -6.05 3.45 1.43
N ALA A 141 -6.78 2.86 0.48
CA ALA A 141 -7.57 3.60 -0.51
C ALA A 141 -8.78 4.29 0.15
N PHE A 142 -9.46 3.59 1.06
CA PHE A 142 -10.67 4.09 1.72
C PHE A 142 -10.37 5.15 2.79
N LYS A 143 -9.15 5.18 3.33
CA LYS A 143 -8.70 6.21 4.27
C LYS A 143 -8.26 7.52 3.60
N GLN A 144 -8.16 7.56 2.27
CA GLN A 144 -7.76 8.79 1.58
C GLN A 144 -8.83 9.87 1.74
N SER A 145 -8.46 11.06 2.19
CA SER A 145 -9.35 12.22 2.23
C SER A 145 -9.69 12.71 0.81
N ASN A 146 -8.69 12.74 -0.08
CA ASN A 146 -8.84 13.13 -1.48
C ASN A 146 -9.57 12.04 -2.31
N ASN A 147 -10.70 12.42 -2.92
CA ASN A 147 -11.51 11.53 -3.75
C ASN A 147 -10.80 11.05 -5.03
N GLU A 148 -9.94 11.85 -5.64
CA GLU A 148 -9.19 11.43 -6.83
C GLU A 148 -8.13 10.39 -6.48
N MET A 149 -7.50 10.52 -5.30
CA MET A 149 -6.55 9.53 -4.80
C MET A 149 -7.25 8.19 -4.50
N PHE A 150 -8.40 8.24 -3.83
CA PHE A 150 -9.25 7.06 -3.65
C PHE A 150 -9.57 6.38 -4.98
N LYS A 151 -10.02 7.15 -5.98
CA LYS A 151 -10.41 6.62 -7.30
C LYS A 151 -9.27 5.88 -7.96
N VAL A 152 -8.09 6.52 -8.08
CA VAL A 152 -6.96 5.92 -8.77
C VAL A 152 -6.45 4.66 -8.04
N LEU A 153 -6.44 4.65 -6.70
CA LEU A 153 -6.07 3.45 -5.94
C LEU A 153 -7.04 2.28 -6.15
N ILE A 154 -8.35 2.54 -6.12
CA ILE A 154 -9.35 1.51 -6.38
C ILE A 154 -9.31 1.05 -7.83
N PHE A 155 -9.16 1.95 -8.80
CA PHE A 155 -8.98 1.57 -10.21
C PHE A 155 -7.75 0.70 -10.41
N SER A 156 -6.65 0.99 -9.71
CA SER A 156 -5.44 0.16 -9.75
C SER A 156 -5.68 -1.27 -9.26
N PHE A 157 -6.41 -1.43 -8.14
CA PHE A 157 -6.80 -2.75 -7.65
C PHE A 157 -7.75 -3.46 -8.62
N LEU A 158 -8.77 -2.76 -9.09
CA LEU A 158 -9.80 -3.31 -9.97
C LEU A 158 -9.23 -3.74 -11.32
N SER A 159 -8.28 -3.00 -11.90
CA SER A 159 -7.60 -3.42 -13.13
C SER A 159 -6.86 -4.73 -12.91
N GLY A 160 -6.08 -4.85 -11.84
CA GLY A 160 -5.33 -6.07 -11.54
C GLY A 160 -6.17 -7.33 -11.33
N ILE A 161 -7.42 -7.20 -10.83
CA ILE A 161 -8.30 -8.36 -10.59
C ILE A 161 -9.28 -8.66 -11.73
N ILE A 162 -9.64 -7.65 -12.54
CA ILE A 162 -10.60 -7.79 -13.64
C ILE A 162 -9.92 -8.14 -14.96
N GLU A 163 -8.84 -7.44 -15.32
CA GLU A 163 -7.99 -7.74 -16.48
C GLU A 163 -7.27 -9.07 -16.26
#